data_AF-A0A1S1YYM2-F1
#
_entry.id   AF-A0A1S1YYM2-F1
#
_cell.length_a   1.000
_cell.length_b   1.000
_cell.length_c   1.000
_cell.angle_alpha   90.00
_cell.angle_beta   90.00
_cell.angle_gamma   90.00
#
_symmetry.space_group_name_H-M   'P 1'
#
loop_
_entity.id
_entity.type
_entity.pdbx_description
1 polymer ?
#
loop_
_entity_poly.entity_id
_entity_poly.type
_entity_poly.pdbx_seq_one_letter_code
_entity_poly.pdbx_strand_id
1 'polypeptide(L)'
;MKKLILFVSFILINITLSAQSKEQAIMALRAEEHTKVTIEDNTVIFTDHFSAIEDVENYNYLALELAESLYNQMCDEQQNYYFNALFTEDLDYQNIIECKNGVILNLKADTKGIQVVITTYPDGEVANEYFSFND
;
A
#
# COMPACT_ATOMS: atom_id res chain seq x y z
N MET A 1 -26.22 -10.62 49.19
CA MET A 1 -25.49 -11.13 48.01
C MET A 1 -25.36 -10.00 47.00
N LYS A 2 -24.26 -9.27 47.05
CA LYS A 2 -23.85 -8.25 46.08
C LYS A 2 -22.42 -8.60 45.72
N LYS A 3 -22.04 -8.49 44.44
CA LYS A 3 -20.77 -8.92 43.80
C LYS A 3 -20.94 -10.21 42.99
N LEU A 4 -21.47 -10.12 41.77
CA LEU A 4 -21.12 -11.07 40.67
C LEU A 4 -21.66 -10.67 39.30
N ILE A 5 -21.89 -9.37 39.03
CA ILE A 5 -22.31 -8.91 37.70
C ILE A 5 -21.51 -7.66 37.36
N LEU A 6 -20.19 -7.78 37.19
CA LEU A 6 -19.39 -6.69 36.61
C LEU A 6 -18.09 -7.17 35.95
N PHE A 7 -18.03 -8.42 35.46
CA PHE A 7 -16.84 -8.96 34.80
C PHE A 7 -17.08 -9.49 33.38
N VAL A 8 -18.35 -9.60 32.94
CA VAL A 8 -18.68 -10.06 31.59
C VAL A 8 -18.70 -8.90 30.58
N SER A 9 -18.90 -7.65 31.05
CA SER A 9 -18.91 -6.46 30.19
C SER A 9 -17.52 -6.03 29.72
N PHE A 10 -16.44 -6.47 30.37
CA PHE A 10 -15.07 -6.10 30.01
C PHE A 10 -14.50 -6.98 28.88
N ILE A 11 -15.04 -8.19 28.69
CA ILE A 11 -14.60 -9.13 27.66
C ILE A 11 -15.28 -8.81 26.31
N LEU A 12 -16.51 -8.30 26.31
CA LEU A 12 -17.24 -7.97 25.08
C LEU A 12 -16.74 -6.67 24.41
N ILE A 13 -16.14 -5.73 25.15
CA ILE A 13 -15.61 -4.49 24.58
C ILE A 13 -14.31 -4.73 23.80
N ASN A 14 -13.53 -5.75 24.18
CA ASN A 14 -12.27 -6.07 23.48
C ASN A 14 -12.48 -6.84 22.16
N ILE A 15 -13.64 -7.48 21.96
CA ILE A 15 -13.88 -8.26 20.73
C ILE A 15 -14.39 -7.35 19.59
N THR A 16 -15.13 -6.28 19.92
CA THR A 16 -15.63 -5.31 18.92
C THR A 16 -14.57 -4.36 18.35
N LEU A 17 -13.41 -4.22 18.99
CA LEU A 17 -12.33 -3.36 18.50
C LEU A 17 -11.53 -4.00 17.35
N SER A 18 -11.55 -5.34 17.22
CA SER A 18 -10.78 -6.04 16.18
C SER A 18 -11.47 -6.13 14.81
N ALA A 19 -12.79 -5.91 14.73
CA ALA A 19 -13.50 -5.86 13.45
C ALA A 19 -13.48 -4.46 12.82
N GLN A 20 -13.01 -3.45 13.56
CA GLN A 20 -13.01 -2.06 13.12
C GLN A 20 -11.79 -1.71 12.24
N SER A 21 -10.72 -2.52 12.26
CA SER A 21 -9.42 -2.18 11.65
C SER A 21 -9.35 -2.35 10.13
N LYS A 22 -9.82 -3.47 9.55
CA LYS A 22 -9.79 -3.68 8.09
C LYS A 22 -10.66 -2.69 7.33
N GLU A 23 -11.89 -2.47 7.77
CA GLU A 23 -12.77 -1.48 7.14
C GLU A 23 -12.30 -0.04 7.37
N GLN A 24 -11.66 0.28 8.50
CA GLN A 24 -11.02 1.58 8.70
C GLN A 24 -9.78 1.78 7.84
N ALA A 25 -8.95 0.74 7.68
CA ALA A 25 -7.82 0.76 6.76
C ALA A 25 -8.33 1.03 5.34
N ILE A 26 -9.39 0.33 4.91
CA ILE A 26 -10.07 0.54 3.62
C ILE A 26 -10.70 1.94 3.49
N MET A 27 -11.33 2.46 4.54
CA MET A 27 -11.96 3.77 4.52
C MET A 27 -10.94 4.92 4.53
N ALA A 28 -9.77 4.73 5.13
CA ALA A 28 -8.64 5.67 5.05
C ALA A 28 -8.06 5.78 3.63
N LEU A 29 -8.31 4.80 2.76
CA LEU A 29 -7.85 4.77 1.36
C LEU A 29 -8.58 5.70 0.42
N ARG A 30 -9.80 6.13 0.79
CA ARG A 30 -10.60 7.02 -0.04
C ARG A 30 -10.20 8.47 0.24
N ALA A 31 -8.95 8.82 -0.05
CA ALA A 31 -8.46 10.19 0.07
C ALA A 31 -8.87 11.05 -1.14
N GLU A 32 -9.00 10.45 -2.34
CA GLU A 32 -9.39 11.15 -3.57
C GLU A 32 -10.56 10.45 -4.29
N GLU A 33 -11.44 11.25 -4.89
CA GLU A 33 -12.73 10.83 -5.48
C GLU A 33 -12.59 9.87 -6.68
N HIS A 34 -11.37 9.63 -7.16
CA HIS A 34 -11.07 8.88 -8.38
C HIS A 34 -10.18 7.64 -8.19
N THR A 35 -9.62 7.42 -6.99
CA THR A 35 -8.78 6.25 -6.74
C THR A 35 -9.67 5.00 -6.63
N LYS A 36 -9.51 4.04 -7.55
CA LYS A 36 -10.13 2.72 -7.42
C LYS A 36 -9.26 1.87 -6.50
N VAL A 37 -9.91 1.24 -5.54
CA VAL A 37 -9.27 0.37 -4.55
C VAL A 37 -9.90 -1.02 -4.65
N THR A 38 -9.08 -2.04 -4.84
CA THR A 38 -9.49 -3.44 -4.73
C THR A 38 -8.67 -4.16 -3.67
N ILE A 39 -9.24 -5.20 -3.07
CA ILE A 39 -8.53 -6.12 -2.17
C ILE A 39 -8.55 -7.48 -2.82
N GLU A 40 -7.36 -8.02 -3.06
CA GLU A 40 -7.15 -9.34 -3.64
C GLU A 40 -6.19 -10.13 -2.75
N ASP A 41 -6.64 -11.30 -2.30
CA ASP A 41 -5.96 -12.19 -1.36
C ASP A 41 -5.55 -11.53 -0.03
N ASN A 42 -4.45 -10.77 -0.01
CA ASN A 42 -3.97 -9.95 1.12
C ASN A 42 -3.33 -8.63 0.65
N THR A 43 -3.60 -8.20 -0.58
CA THR A 43 -3.00 -7.00 -1.17
C THR A 43 -4.07 -5.97 -1.41
N VAL A 44 -3.78 -4.73 -1.03
CA VAL A 44 -4.61 -3.56 -1.32
C VAL A 44 -4.04 -2.89 -2.56
N ILE A 45 -4.82 -2.90 -3.65
CA ILE A 45 -4.39 -2.45 -4.97
C ILE A 45 -5.01 -1.07 -5.26
N PHE A 46 -4.16 -0.10 -5.60
CA PHE A 46 -4.52 1.22 -6.11
C PHE A 46 -4.26 1.28 -7.61
N THR A 47 -5.20 1.84 -8.36
CA THR A 47 -4.97 2.22 -9.75
C THR A 47 -4.97 3.74 -9.87
N ASP A 48 -4.01 4.28 -10.63
CA ASP A 48 -3.93 5.69 -11.05
C ASP A 48 -3.59 6.72 -9.95
N HIS A 49 -2.79 6.36 -8.94
CA HIS A 49 -2.38 7.32 -7.89
C HIS A 49 -1.34 8.37 -8.36
N PHE A 50 -0.75 8.23 -9.56
CA PHE A 50 0.29 9.15 -10.06
C PHE A 50 0.09 9.56 -11.52
N SER A 51 0.63 10.73 -11.87
CA SER A 51 0.61 11.28 -13.22
C SER A 51 1.60 10.56 -14.14
N ALA A 52 1.24 10.38 -15.43
CA ALA A 52 2.06 9.72 -16.43
C ALA A 52 3.44 10.40 -16.63
N ILE A 53 4.50 9.58 -16.80
CA ILE A 53 5.88 10.02 -17.07
C ILE A 53 6.14 9.94 -18.57
N GLU A 54 6.60 11.03 -19.21
CA GLU A 54 6.72 11.10 -20.68
C GLU A 54 8.13 10.77 -21.25
N ASP A 55 9.19 10.68 -20.43
CA ASP A 55 10.55 10.38 -20.94
C ASP A 55 11.37 9.52 -19.94
N VAL A 56 11.41 8.20 -20.15
CA VAL A 56 12.19 7.28 -19.29
C VAL A 56 13.50 6.90 -19.97
N GLU A 57 14.61 7.51 -19.56
CA GLU A 57 15.94 7.25 -20.13
C GLU A 57 16.63 6.03 -19.49
N ASN A 58 16.31 5.69 -18.23
CA ASN A 58 16.89 4.55 -17.51
C ASN A 58 15.89 3.96 -16.51
N TYR A 59 15.43 2.73 -16.78
CA TYR A 59 14.43 2.05 -15.96
C TYR A 59 14.90 1.67 -14.56
N ASN A 60 16.18 1.34 -14.37
CA ASN A 60 16.71 1.00 -13.04
C ASN A 60 16.81 2.23 -12.15
N TYR A 61 17.23 3.35 -12.74
CA TYR A 61 17.24 4.63 -12.03
C TYR A 61 15.82 5.10 -11.69
N LEU A 62 14.88 4.96 -12.64
CA LEU A 62 13.46 5.22 -12.37
C LEU A 62 12.91 4.32 -11.27
N ALA A 63 13.27 3.03 -11.24
CA ALA A 63 12.84 2.10 -10.20
C ALA A 63 13.30 2.56 -8.80
N LEU A 64 14.54 3.05 -8.69
CA LEU A 64 15.05 3.63 -7.45
C LEU A 64 14.28 4.90 -7.06
N GLU A 65 14.08 5.85 -7.98
CA GLU A 65 13.35 7.09 -7.70
C GLU A 65 11.89 6.82 -7.25
N LEU A 66 11.23 5.85 -7.89
CA LEU A 66 9.88 5.42 -7.53
C LEU A 66 9.86 4.78 -6.12
N ALA A 67 10.85 3.95 -5.80
CA ALA A 67 10.96 3.34 -4.48
C ALA A 67 11.24 4.39 -3.38
N GLU A 68 12.15 5.34 -3.62
CA GLU A 68 12.43 6.44 -2.70
C GLU A 68 11.21 7.34 -2.49
N SER A 69 10.48 7.65 -3.57
CA SER A 69 9.25 8.44 -3.50
C SER A 69 8.20 7.76 -2.62
N LEU A 70 7.95 6.46 -2.82
CA LEU A 70 7.02 5.69 -2.00
C LEU A 70 7.51 5.58 -0.54
N TYR A 71 8.80 5.34 -0.31
CA TYR A 71 9.36 5.30 1.04
C TYR A 71 9.17 6.63 1.79
N ASN A 72 9.38 7.76 1.11
CA ASN A 72 9.15 9.08 1.69
C ASN A 72 7.67 9.29 2.05
N GLN A 73 6.74 8.83 1.21
CA GLN A 73 5.30 8.82 1.54
C GLN A 73 5.00 7.93 2.76
N MET A 74 5.63 6.76 2.86
CA MET A 74 5.46 5.88 4.01
C MET A 74 5.96 6.51 5.32
N CYS A 75 6.99 7.35 5.23
CA CYS A 75 7.58 8.05 6.36
C CYS A 75 6.88 9.38 6.69
N ASP A 76 6.10 9.96 5.78
CA ASP A 76 5.38 11.22 5.98
C ASP A 76 4.34 11.11 7.10
N GLU A 77 4.34 12.03 8.06
CA GLU A 77 3.48 11.97 9.24
C GLU A 77 1.97 11.91 8.90
N GLN A 78 1.55 12.47 7.77
CA GLN A 78 0.16 12.46 7.33
C GLN A 78 -0.23 11.19 6.56
N GLN A 79 0.73 10.37 6.14
CA GLN A 79 0.45 9.14 5.38
C GLN A 79 0.95 7.87 6.09
N ASN A 80 1.85 7.99 7.05
CA ASN A 80 2.44 6.88 7.80
C ASN A 80 1.38 6.06 8.56
N TYR A 81 0.35 6.70 9.11
CA TYR A 81 -0.74 5.98 9.80
C TYR A 81 -1.45 4.98 8.88
N TYR A 82 -1.50 5.27 7.58
CA TYR A 82 -2.15 4.43 6.60
C TYR A 82 -1.34 3.15 6.34
N PHE A 83 -0.04 3.28 6.04
CA PHE A 83 0.84 2.13 5.82
C PHE A 83 0.95 1.26 7.09
N ASN A 84 1.01 1.88 8.27
CA ASN A 84 0.97 1.14 9.54
C ASN A 84 -0.32 0.34 9.72
N ALA A 85 -1.47 0.89 9.34
CA ALA A 85 -2.74 0.19 9.44
C ALA A 85 -2.79 -1.04 8.52
N LEU A 86 -2.25 -0.94 7.30
CA LEU A 86 -2.12 -2.08 6.39
C LEU A 86 -1.23 -3.17 6.96
N PHE A 87 0.00 -2.81 7.35
CA PHE A 87 0.99 -3.78 7.79
C PHE A 87 0.67 -4.43 9.13
N THR A 88 -0.06 -3.74 10.01
CA THR A 88 -0.56 -4.34 11.26
C THR A 88 -1.60 -5.44 11.01
N GLU A 89 -2.28 -5.39 9.87
CA GLU A 89 -3.28 -6.37 9.43
C GLU A 89 -2.70 -7.45 8.49
N ASP A 90 -1.36 -7.53 8.38
CA ASP A 90 -0.66 -8.40 7.43
C ASP A 90 -1.12 -8.19 5.97
N LEU A 91 -1.44 -6.94 5.60
CA LEU A 91 -1.81 -6.56 4.24
C LEU A 91 -0.65 -5.89 3.50
N ASP A 92 -0.45 -6.27 2.24
CA ASP A 92 0.52 -5.65 1.35
C ASP A 92 -0.09 -4.46 0.61
N TYR A 93 0.75 -3.48 0.28
CA TYR A 93 0.40 -2.37 -0.59
C TYR A 93 0.78 -2.69 -2.04
N GLN A 94 -0.09 -2.34 -3.00
CA GLN A 94 0.25 -2.34 -4.42
C GLN A 94 -0.34 -1.13 -5.12
N ASN A 95 0.44 -0.49 -5.98
CA ASN A 95 -0.02 0.63 -6.80
C ASN A 95 0.40 0.42 -8.25
N ILE A 96 -0.60 0.40 -9.13
CA ILE A 96 -0.44 0.20 -10.57
C ILE A 96 -0.74 1.53 -11.27
N ILE A 97 0.25 2.02 -12.01
CA ILE A 97 0.18 3.27 -12.76
C ILE A 97 0.34 2.95 -14.24
N GLU A 98 -0.73 3.14 -15.01
CA GLU A 98 -0.68 3.02 -16.47
C GLU A 98 -0.23 4.34 -17.08
N CYS A 99 1.00 4.37 -17.61
CA CYS A 99 1.55 5.54 -18.28
C CYS A 99 1.13 5.58 -19.75
N LYS A 100 1.19 6.78 -20.34
CA LYS A 100 1.10 6.93 -21.80
C LYS A 100 2.22 6.11 -22.47
N ASN A 101 1.96 5.59 -23.66
CA ASN A 101 2.88 4.75 -24.45
C ASN A 101 3.00 3.27 -24.03
N GLY A 102 2.08 2.76 -23.21
CA GLY A 102 2.03 1.33 -22.88
C GLY A 102 3.08 0.88 -21.87
N VAL A 103 3.55 1.81 -21.04
CA VAL A 103 4.39 1.53 -19.87
C VAL A 103 3.49 1.37 -18.65
N ILE A 104 3.74 0.33 -17.86
CA ILE A 104 3.04 0.06 -16.60
C ILE A 104 4.07 0.09 -15.48
N LEU A 105 3.84 0.93 -14.48
CA LEU A 105 4.63 0.96 -13.25
C LEU A 105 3.84 0.26 -12.17
N ASN A 106 4.45 -0.71 -11.49
CA ASN A 106 3.81 -1.48 -10.43
C ASN A 106 4.70 -1.45 -9.19
N LEU A 107 4.32 -0.64 -8.22
CA LEU A 107 5.01 -0.52 -6.94
C LEU A 107 4.29 -1.40 -5.92
N LYS A 108 5.04 -2.26 -5.22
CA LYS A 108 4.53 -3.06 -4.11
C LYS A 108 5.33 -2.77 -2.87
N ALA A 109 4.68 -2.71 -1.72
CA ALA A 109 5.37 -2.54 -0.45
C ALA A 109 4.83 -3.52 0.59
N ASP A 110 5.76 -4.10 1.34
CA ASP A 110 5.50 -4.96 2.48
C ASP A 110 6.26 -4.44 3.72
N THR A 111 6.25 -5.22 4.80
CA THR A 111 6.97 -4.86 6.05
C THR A 111 8.49 -4.88 5.93
N LYS A 112 9.04 -5.36 4.82
CA LYS A 112 10.48 -5.59 4.63
C LYS A 112 11.10 -4.65 3.60
N GLY A 113 10.32 -4.14 2.66
CA GLY A 113 10.84 -3.30 1.58
C GLY A 113 9.81 -2.92 0.53
N ILE A 114 10.33 -2.38 -0.58
CA ILE A 114 9.56 -1.92 -1.73
C ILE A 114 10.04 -2.66 -2.98
N GLN A 115 9.12 -3.29 -3.70
CA GLN A 115 9.35 -3.82 -5.04
C GLN A 115 8.86 -2.81 -6.08
N VAL A 116 9.64 -2.61 -7.14
CA VAL A 116 9.21 -1.85 -8.32
C VAL A 116 9.36 -2.72 -9.56
N VAL A 117 8.23 -2.98 -10.24
CA VAL A 117 8.18 -3.68 -11.52
C VAL A 117 7.75 -2.69 -12.59
N ILE A 118 8.57 -2.57 -13.64
CA ILE A 118 8.30 -1.73 -14.80
C ILE A 118 8.12 -2.65 -15.99
N THR A 119 6.96 -2.54 -16.64
CA THR A 119 6.61 -3.33 -17.82
C THR A 119 6.38 -2.41 -19.00
N THR A 120 6.92 -2.73 -20.17
CA THR A 120 6.64 -2.01 -21.42
C THR A 120 6.01 -2.95 -22.44
N TYR A 121 5.16 -2.41 -23.31
CA TYR A 121 4.68 -3.17 -24.48
C TYR A 121 5.54 -2.83 -25.72
N PRO A 122 6.02 -3.82 -26.49
CA PRO A 122 5.77 -5.27 -26.37
C PRO A 122 6.80 -6.03 -25.52
N ASP A 123 7.79 -5.37 -24.94
CA ASP A 123 9.02 -6.01 -24.45
C ASP A 123 8.83 -6.81 -23.14
N GLY A 124 7.77 -6.56 -22.38
CA GLY A 124 7.50 -7.23 -21.10
C GLY A 124 8.16 -6.50 -19.92
N GLU A 125 8.56 -7.25 -18.89
CA GLU A 125 9.25 -6.67 -17.72
C GLU A 125 10.64 -6.15 -18.12
N VAL A 126 10.87 -4.85 -17.95
CA VAL A 126 12.15 -4.19 -18.24
C VAL A 126 12.92 -3.81 -16.97
N ALA A 127 12.25 -3.78 -15.82
CA ALA A 127 12.87 -3.67 -14.50
C ALA A 127 12.02 -4.40 -13.46
N ASN A 128 12.68 -5.03 -12.49
CA ASN A 128 12.04 -5.76 -11.39
C ASN A 128 13.00 -5.76 -10.20
N GLU A 129 12.98 -4.67 -9.44
CA GLU A 129 13.92 -4.40 -8.37
C GLU A 129 13.23 -4.45 -7.01
N TYR A 130 13.93 -4.97 -5.99
CA TYR A 130 13.46 -4.99 -4.61
C TYR A 130 14.45 -4.26 -3.71
N PHE A 131 13.96 -3.23 -3.02
CA PHE A 131 14.73 -2.38 -2.13
C PHE A 131 14.33 -2.68 -0.67
N SER A 132 15.24 -3.34 0.05
CA SER A 132 15.08 -3.68 1.47
C SER A 132 15.21 -2.46 2.35
N PHE A 133 14.39 -2.34 3.40
CA PHE A 133 14.54 -1.27 4.40
C PHE A 133 15.72 -1.47 5.35
N ASN A 134 16.31 -2.67 5.38
CA ASN A 134 17.38 -3.03 6.32
C ASN A 134 18.77 -3.13 5.69
N ASP A 135 18.90 -2.80 4.41
CA ASP A 135 20.18 -2.82 3.67
C ASP A 135 20.87 -1.44 3.72
#